data_AF-A0A562WH06-F1
#
_entry.id   AF-A0A562WH06-F1
#
_cell.length_a   1.000
_cell.length_b   1.000
_cell.length_c   1.000
_cell.angle_alpha   90.00
_cell.angle_beta   90.00
_cell.angle_gamma   90.00
#
_symmetry.space_group_name_H-M   'P 1'
#
loop_
_entity.id
_entity.type
_entity.pdbx_description
1 polymer ?
#
loop_
_entity_poly.entity_id
_entity_poly.type
_entity_poly.pdbx_seq_one_letter_code
_entity_poly.pdbx_strand_id
1 'polypeptide(L)'
;MPEIPGTREELENAARFLRERMLSLARAIEPGQRPDITMLPEPAILDWREPLRHAYKATLSLVAREQPSAAHAVQYGGGLLAALGWSVENDTSPAETRAVARRDGFVITLYAIHREQGVSPHGDGFGIGGETPHVLLHEPVGFVPPEPVVTAGTLPAGALLCYECDGLGWCPGCLGRGFTLEDGRRQRRCNLCFTRRICPICEGLGLKRIHAMNTWERRQYPELRPD
;
A
#
# COMPACT_ATOMS: atom_id res chain seq x y z
N MET A 1 3.39 17.38 6.73
CA MET A 1 3.03 16.92 8.08
C MET A 1 4.34 16.80 8.84
N PRO A 2 4.44 17.29 10.09
CA PRO A 2 5.67 17.15 10.86
C PRO A 2 6.01 15.66 11.02
N GLU A 3 7.29 15.33 10.85
CA GLU A 3 7.82 14.00 11.18
C GLU A 3 7.85 13.84 12.71
N ILE A 4 7.50 12.65 13.19
CA ILE A 4 7.57 12.35 14.62
C ILE A 4 9.07 12.22 14.98
N PRO A 5 9.59 13.01 15.94
CA PRO A 5 11.01 12.98 16.29
C PRO A 5 11.49 11.58 16.67
N GLY A 6 12.63 11.16 16.11
CA GLY A 6 13.27 9.88 16.39
C GLY A 6 12.71 8.67 15.63
N THR A 7 11.48 8.73 15.10
CA THR A 7 10.85 7.56 14.47
C THR A 7 11.56 7.10 13.20
N ARG A 8 12.11 8.04 12.41
CA ARG A 8 12.93 7.68 11.24
C ARG A 8 14.18 6.91 11.61
N GLU A 9 14.93 7.42 12.59
CA GLU A 9 16.16 6.78 13.07
C GLU A 9 15.88 5.38 13.64
N GLU A 10 14.80 5.24 14.42
CA GLU A 10 14.34 3.93 14.91
C GLU A 10 14.01 2.97 13.76
N LEU A 11 13.36 3.46 12.71
CA LEU A 11 13.00 2.65 11.55
C LEU A 11 14.23 2.26 10.71
N GLU A 12 15.21 3.15 10.57
CA GLU A 12 16.51 2.86 9.95
C GLU A 12 17.33 1.85 10.77
N ASN A 13 17.27 1.93 12.09
CA ASN A 13 17.85 0.93 12.99
C ASN A 13 17.18 -0.43 12.82
N ALA A 14 15.85 -0.46 12.76
CA ALA A 14 15.07 -1.66 12.49
C ALA A 14 15.40 -2.25 11.11
N ALA A 15 15.59 -1.41 10.09
CA ALA A 15 16.03 -1.81 8.76
C ALA A 15 17.39 -2.51 8.76
N ARG A 16 18.38 -1.93 9.46
CA ARG A 16 19.71 -2.55 9.60
C ARG A 16 19.62 -3.90 10.30
N PHE A 17 18.87 -3.98 11.40
CA PHE A 17 18.62 -5.23 12.11
C PHE A 17 17.97 -6.29 11.21
N LEU A 18 16.91 -5.92 10.47
CA LEU A 18 16.21 -6.81 9.55
C LEU A 18 17.17 -7.35 8.48
N ARG A 19 17.95 -6.48 7.85
CA ARG A 19 18.94 -6.85 6.83
C ARG A 19 19.94 -7.87 7.36
N GLU A 20 20.52 -7.62 8.54
CA GLU A 20 21.47 -8.54 9.18
C GLU A 20 20.83 -9.90 9.48
N ARG A 21 19.60 -9.91 10.00
CA ARG A 21 18.88 -11.15 10.31
C ARG A 21 18.56 -11.96 9.06
N MET A 22 18.10 -11.31 7.99
CA MET A 22 17.82 -12.00 6.71
C MET A 22 19.09 -12.59 6.10
N LEU A 23 20.21 -11.85 6.11
CA LEU A 23 21.48 -12.37 5.60
C LEU A 23 22.03 -13.50 6.48
N SER A 24 21.89 -13.41 7.80
CA SER A 24 22.27 -14.49 8.72
C SER A 24 21.43 -15.75 8.48
N LEU A 25 20.13 -15.59 8.26
CA LEU A 25 19.23 -16.70 7.95
C LEU A 25 19.60 -17.33 6.61
N ALA A 26 19.84 -16.53 5.57
CA ALA A 26 20.29 -17.00 4.26
C ALA A 26 21.56 -17.86 4.37
N ARG A 27 22.56 -17.41 5.14
CA ARG A 27 23.80 -18.17 5.38
C ARG A 27 23.58 -19.45 6.19
N ALA A 28 22.59 -19.48 7.09
CA ALA A 28 22.28 -20.67 7.87
C ALA A 28 21.56 -21.75 7.04
N ILE A 29 20.75 -21.34 6.05
CA ILE A 29 20.06 -22.25 5.14
C ILE A 29 20.99 -22.70 4.00
N GLU A 30 21.74 -21.76 3.42
CA GLU A 30 22.62 -21.95 2.25
C GLU A 30 23.98 -21.27 2.45
N PRO A 31 24.92 -21.89 3.22
CA PRO A 31 26.18 -21.25 3.62
C PRO A 31 27.10 -20.79 2.47
N GLY A 32 27.02 -21.46 1.32
CA GLY A 32 27.83 -21.15 0.15
C GLY A 32 27.34 -19.98 -0.70
N GLN A 33 26.14 -19.45 -0.42
CA GLN A 33 25.53 -18.40 -1.24
C GLN A 33 25.72 -17.01 -0.62
N ARG A 34 25.92 -16.02 -1.49
CA ARG A 34 26.00 -14.60 -1.13
C ARG A 34 24.90 -13.85 -1.88
N PRO A 35 23.64 -13.97 -1.45
CA PRO A 35 22.55 -13.28 -2.13
C PRO A 35 22.67 -11.77 -1.91
N ASP A 36 22.36 -11.01 -2.95
CA ASP A 36 22.10 -9.59 -2.81
C ASP A 36 20.73 -9.38 -2.16
N ILE A 37 20.67 -8.44 -1.22
CA ILE A 37 19.43 -8.04 -0.59
C ILE A 37 18.93 -6.75 -1.23
N THR A 38 17.74 -6.81 -1.80
CA THR A 38 17.06 -5.65 -2.37
C THR A 38 16.21 -5.02 -1.28
N MET A 39 16.41 -3.73 -1.07
CA MET A 39 15.69 -2.95 -0.08
C MET A 39 15.48 -1.53 -0.61
N LEU A 40 14.30 -0.96 -0.37
CA LEU A 40 14.02 0.41 -0.80
C LEU A 40 14.90 1.41 -0.02
N PRO A 41 15.35 2.50 -0.67
CA PRO A 41 16.17 3.51 0.01
C PRO A 41 15.38 4.28 1.08
N GLU A 42 14.07 4.41 0.90
CA GLU A 42 13.16 5.08 1.82
C GLU A 42 12.08 4.10 2.32
N PRO A 43 11.53 4.32 3.53
CA PRO A 43 10.46 3.47 4.04
C PRO A 43 9.19 3.67 3.22
N ALA A 44 8.52 2.58 2.87
CA ALA A 44 7.32 2.59 2.05
C ALA A 44 6.06 2.52 2.92
N ILE A 45 4.94 3.01 2.38
CA ILE A 45 3.61 2.78 2.94
C ILE A 45 3.20 1.35 2.60
N LEU A 46 3.37 0.43 3.55
CA LEU A 46 2.97 -0.97 3.40
C LEU A 46 1.59 -1.24 4.01
N ASP A 47 1.15 -0.40 4.93
CA ASP A 47 -0.20 -0.42 5.49
C ASP A 47 -0.92 0.89 5.18
N TRP A 48 -1.89 0.76 4.28
CA TRP A 48 -2.71 1.86 3.77
C TRP A 48 -3.93 2.16 4.65
N ARG A 49 -3.95 1.71 5.90
CA ARG A 49 -4.96 2.13 6.88
C ARG A 49 -4.64 3.53 7.40
N GLU A 50 -5.67 4.35 7.68
CA GLU A 50 -5.46 5.65 8.31
C GLU A 50 -5.33 5.53 9.85
N PRO A 51 -4.29 6.14 10.47
CA PRO A 51 -3.18 6.87 9.85
C PRO A 51 -2.12 5.96 9.20
N LEU A 52 -1.57 6.42 8.06
CA LEU A 52 -0.63 5.64 7.23
C LEU A 52 0.61 5.22 8.00
N ARG A 53 0.96 3.94 7.89
CA ARG A 53 2.15 3.39 8.54
C ARG A 53 3.22 3.06 7.52
N HIS A 54 4.45 3.36 7.91
CA HIS A 54 5.63 3.20 7.10
C HIS A 54 6.46 2.03 7.63
N ALA A 55 7.05 1.28 6.72
CA ALA A 55 7.97 0.21 7.01
C ALA A 55 8.94 0.02 5.85
N TYR A 56 10.11 -0.53 6.16
CA TYR A 56 11.00 -1.03 5.13
C TYR A 56 10.61 -2.45 4.74
N LYS A 57 10.77 -2.73 3.44
CA LYS A 57 10.66 -4.07 2.88
C LYS A 57 11.98 -4.46 2.26
N ALA A 58 12.41 -5.68 2.55
CA ALA A 58 13.60 -6.28 1.96
C ALA A 58 13.25 -7.64 1.34
N THR A 59 13.91 -7.98 0.24
CA THR A 59 13.77 -9.29 -0.40
C THR A 59 15.12 -9.79 -0.87
N LEU A 60 15.34 -11.10 -0.76
CA LEU A 60 16.46 -11.79 -1.39
C LEU A 60 15.99 -13.13 -1.95
N SER A 61 16.73 -13.64 -2.93
CA SER A 61 16.45 -14.91 -3.59
C SER A 61 17.64 -15.84 -3.46
N LEU A 62 17.36 -17.12 -3.27
CA LEU A 62 18.31 -18.20 -3.06
C LEU A 62 17.93 -19.40 -3.92
N VAL A 63 18.84 -20.34 -4.05
CA VAL A 63 18.58 -21.65 -4.66
C VAL A 63 18.81 -22.73 -3.62
N ALA A 64 17.95 -23.73 -3.53
CA ALA A 64 18.15 -24.87 -2.65
C ALA A 64 19.26 -25.78 -3.20
N ARG A 65 20.51 -25.59 -2.77
CA ARG A 65 21.67 -26.40 -3.20
C ARG A 65 22.10 -27.38 -2.12
N GLU A 66 22.11 -26.91 -0.87
CA GLU A 66 22.42 -27.73 0.31
C GLU A 66 21.15 -28.34 0.92
N GLN A 67 19.97 -27.92 0.42
CA GLN A 67 18.67 -28.40 0.85
C GLN A 67 18.06 -29.38 -0.18
N PRO A 68 17.31 -30.42 0.27
CA PRO A 68 16.64 -31.36 -0.64
C PRO A 68 15.70 -30.73 -1.66
N SER A 69 15.08 -29.59 -1.31
CA SER A 69 14.19 -28.83 -2.19
C SER A 69 13.98 -27.41 -1.64
N ALA A 70 13.42 -26.52 -2.46
CA ALA A 70 12.99 -25.19 -2.00
C ALA A 70 11.96 -25.28 -0.87
N ALA A 71 11.02 -26.22 -0.93
CA ALA A 71 10.04 -26.44 0.13
C ALA A 71 10.71 -26.85 1.45
N HIS A 72 11.70 -27.75 1.39
CA HIS A 72 12.49 -28.11 2.57
C HIS A 72 13.28 -26.91 3.12
N ALA A 73 13.88 -26.10 2.25
CA ALA A 73 14.59 -24.89 2.66
C ALA A 73 13.69 -23.90 3.42
N VAL A 74 12.44 -23.73 2.96
CA VAL A 74 11.43 -22.89 3.62
C VAL A 74 11.08 -23.42 5.00
N GLN A 75 10.78 -24.72 5.13
CA GLN A 75 10.45 -25.35 6.41
C GLN A 75 11.62 -25.31 7.39
N TYR A 76 12.82 -25.64 6.91
CA TYR A 76 14.04 -25.58 7.70
C TYR A 76 14.33 -24.16 8.20
N GLY A 77 14.23 -23.15 7.32
CA GLY A 77 14.36 -21.75 7.68
C GLY A 77 13.32 -21.29 8.71
N GLY A 78 12.07 -21.74 8.57
CA GLY A 78 11.03 -21.54 9.59
C GLY A 78 11.43 -22.14 10.94
N GLY A 79 11.95 -23.37 10.95
CA GLY A 79 12.47 -24.02 12.16
C GLY A 79 13.63 -23.25 12.82
N LEU A 80 14.57 -22.72 12.03
CA LEU A 80 15.66 -21.88 12.53
C LEU A 80 15.13 -20.60 13.21
N LEU A 81 14.13 -19.96 12.61
CA LEU A 81 13.50 -18.77 13.20
C LEU A 81 12.74 -19.11 14.49
N ALA A 82 12.00 -20.22 14.50
CA ALA A 82 11.30 -20.69 15.70
C ALA A 82 12.27 -20.98 16.86
N ALA A 83 13.42 -21.60 16.58
CA ALA A 83 14.48 -21.84 17.57
C ALA A 83 15.07 -20.53 18.14
N LEU A 84 14.98 -19.42 17.39
CA LEU A 84 15.37 -18.07 17.82
C LEU A 84 14.22 -17.30 18.49
N GLY A 85 13.12 -17.97 18.82
CA GLY A 85 11.97 -17.39 19.52
C GLY A 85 11.00 -16.58 18.64
N TRP A 86 11.03 -16.78 17.32
CA TRP A 86 10.00 -16.22 16.45
C TRP A 86 8.73 -17.07 16.47
N SER A 87 7.57 -16.42 16.40
CA SER A 87 6.30 -17.12 16.16
C SER A 87 6.19 -17.45 14.68
N VAL A 88 6.17 -18.74 14.33
CA VAL A 88 6.20 -19.18 12.93
C VAL A 88 4.90 -19.89 12.56
N GLU A 89 4.26 -19.42 11.51
CA GLU A 89 3.12 -20.04 10.85
C GLU A 89 3.57 -20.62 9.51
N ASN A 90 3.35 -21.91 9.30
CA ASN A 90 3.65 -22.57 8.04
C ASN A 90 2.37 -22.76 7.24
N ASP A 91 2.38 -22.36 5.98
CA ASP A 91 1.37 -22.72 5.00
C ASP A 91 2.01 -23.69 4.00
N THR A 92 1.55 -24.92 4.03
CA THR A 92 1.93 -25.98 3.10
C THR A 92 0.69 -26.38 2.33
N SER A 93 0.23 -25.47 1.48
CA SER A 93 -0.77 -25.80 0.47
C SER A 93 -0.08 -26.42 -0.75
N PRO A 94 -0.80 -27.20 -1.57
CA PRO A 94 -0.25 -27.73 -2.82
C PRO A 94 0.21 -26.64 -3.81
N ALA A 95 -0.28 -25.41 -3.66
CA ALA A 95 0.01 -24.29 -4.56
C ALA A 95 1.17 -23.40 -4.08
N GLU A 96 1.45 -23.38 -2.78
CA GLU A 96 2.46 -22.51 -2.17
C GLU A 96 3.02 -23.16 -0.90
N THR A 97 4.34 -23.32 -0.85
CA THR A 97 5.05 -23.59 0.42
C THR A 97 5.62 -22.30 0.96
N ARG A 98 5.11 -21.87 2.12
CA ARG A 98 5.45 -20.60 2.77
C ARG A 98 5.60 -20.76 4.28
N ALA A 99 6.56 -20.07 4.86
CA ALA A 99 6.70 -19.90 6.30
C ALA A 99 6.70 -18.41 6.64
N VAL A 100 5.83 -17.98 7.56
CA VAL A 100 5.75 -16.60 8.02
C VAL A 100 6.13 -16.55 9.50
N ALA A 101 7.27 -15.93 9.78
CA ALA A 101 7.79 -15.71 11.11
C ALA A 101 7.53 -14.27 11.56
N ARG A 102 7.06 -14.10 12.80
CA ARG A 102 6.79 -12.79 13.41
C ARG A 102 7.46 -12.66 14.77
N ARG A 103 8.03 -11.49 15.05
CA ARG A 103 8.62 -11.14 16.35
C ARG A 103 8.72 -9.62 16.49
N ASP A 104 8.24 -9.07 17.60
CA ASP A 104 8.40 -7.63 17.94
C ASP A 104 7.99 -6.67 16.80
N GLY A 105 6.95 -7.03 16.05
CA GLY A 105 6.47 -6.29 14.88
C GLY A 105 7.24 -6.53 13.57
N PHE A 106 8.39 -7.22 13.60
CA PHE A 106 9.07 -7.69 12.41
C PHE A 106 8.35 -8.89 11.81
N VAL A 107 8.40 -8.98 10.47
CA VAL A 107 7.90 -10.13 9.71
C VAL A 107 9.00 -10.63 8.80
N ILE A 108 9.28 -11.93 8.82
CA ILE A 108 10.13 -12.60 7.84
C ILE A 108 9.29 -13.69 7.16
N THR A 109 9.20 -13.65 5.84
CA THR A 109 8.49 -14.64 5.04
C THR A 109 9.50 -15.42 4.21
N LEU A 110 9.50 -16.74 4.32
CA LEU A 110 10.15 -17.64 3.38
C LEU A 110 9.11 -18.24 2.45
N TYR A 111 9.41 -18.36 1.16
CA TYR A 111 8.49 -18.92 0.19
C TYR A 111 9.24 -19.67 -0.92
N ALA A 112 8.71 -20.81 -1.34
CA ALA A 112 9.22 -21.54 -2.49
C ALA A 112 8.75 -20.86 -3.78
N ILE A 113 9.66 -20.71 -4.75
CA ILE A 113 9.32 -20.14 -6.06
C ILE A 113 9.03 -21.32 -6.97
N HIS A 114 7.76 -21.74 -7.04
CA HIS A 114 7.33 -22.77 -7.99
C HIS A 114 7.43 -22.19 -9.41
N ARG A 115 8.42 -22.64 -10.20
CA ARG A 115 8.42 -22.39 -11.64
C ARG A 115 7.46 -23.37 -12.29
N GLU A 116 6.38 -22.86 -12.88
CA GLU A 116 5.55 -23.64 -13.81
C GLU A 116 6.32 -24.05 -15.08
N GLN A 117 7.55 -23.55 -15.29
CA GLN A 117 8.35 -23.82 -16.48
C GLN A 117 9.82 -24.10 -16.13
N GLY A 118 10.18 -25.37 -16.14
CA GLY A 118 11.57 -25.85 -16.24
C GLY A 118 12.34 -25.89 -14.92
N VAL A 119 12.69 -27.12 -14.51
CA VAL A 119 13.73 -27.38 -13.50
C VAL A 119 15.00 -26.69 -13.98
N SER A 120 15.43 -25.65 -13.25
CA SER A 120 16.73 -25.04 -13.51
C SER A 120 17.80 -26.09 -13.20
N PRO A 121 18.83 -26.27 -14.04
CA PRO A 121 19.95 -27.16 -13.73
C PRO A 121 20.74 -26.72 -12.48
N HIS A 122 20.40 -25.58 -11.89
CA HIS A 122 21.04 -25.02 -10.71
C HIS A 122 20.27 -25.26 -9.39
N GLY A 123 19.07 -25.86 -9.43
CA GLY A 123 18.22 -26.16 -8.27
C GLY A 123 16.91 -25.36 -8.21
N ASP A 124 16.04 -25.70 -7.25
CA ASP A 124 14.76 -25.01 -7.02
C ASP A 124 14.98 -23.70 -6.26
N GLY A 125 14.38 -22.61 -6.75
CA GLY A 125 14.51 -21.29 -6.13
C GLY A 125 13.58 -21.09 -4.93
N PHE A 126 14.05 -20.35 -3.92
CA PHE A 126 13.22 -19.85 -2.83
C PHE A 126 13.58 -18.40 -2.48
N GLY A 127 12.64 -17.68 -1.90
CA GLY A 127 12.81 -16.29 -1.49
C GLY A 127 12.74 -16.12 0.02
N ILE A 128 13.42 -15.08 0.52
CA ILE A 128 13.23 -14.55 1.87
C ILE A 128 12.80 -13.08 1.72
N GLY A 129 11.58 -12.78 2.14
CA GLY A 129 11.07 -11.43 2.31
C GLY A 129 11.12 -11.01 3.77
N GLY A 130 11.32 -9.73 4.03
CA GLY A 130 11.32 -9.17 5.38
C GLY A 130 10.64 -7.81 5.42
N GLU A 131 9.98 -7.52 6.53
CA GLU A 131 9.32 -6.25 6.81
C GLU A 131 9.67 -5.80 8.24
N THR A 132 10.01 -4.51 8.40
CA THR A 132 10.22 -3.90 9.73
C THR A 132 8.87 -3.61 10.40
N PRO A 133 8.83 -3.29 11.70
CA PRO A 133 7.62 -2.82 12.35
C PRO A 133 6.98 -1.64 11.61
N HIS A 134 5.65 -1.65 11.54
CA HIS A 134 4.87 -0.60 10.90
C HIS A 134 4.67 0.58 11.85
N VAL A 135 5.38 1.69 11.60
CA VAL A 135 5.39 2.88 12.47
C VAL A 135 4.72 4.08 11.81
N LEU A 136 4.24 5.02 12.62
CA LEU A 136 3.79 6.32 12.13
C LEU A 136 5.02 7.22 11.96
N LEU A 137 5.34 7.58 10.72
CA LEU A 137 6.46 8.48 10.48
C LEU A 137 6.08 9.95 10.71
N HIS A 138 4.81 10.29 10.53
CA HIS A 138 4.30 11.65 10.65
C HIS A 138 3.14 11.71 11.64
N GLU A 139 2.99 12.85 12.31
CA GLU A 139 1.84 13.09 13.19
C GLU A 139 0.54 13.00 12.39
N PRO A 140 -0.46 12.20 12.82
CA PRO A 140 -1.74 12.13 12.14
C PRO A 140 -2.41 13.51 12.08
N VAL A 141 -2.70 13.98 10.86
CA VAL A 141 -3.49 15.19 10.65
C VAL A 141 -4.92 14.78 10.39
N GLY A 142 -5.85 15.30 11.19
CA GLY A 142 -7.28 15.14 10.96
C GLY A 142 -7.66 15.69 9.59
N PHE A 143 -8.40 14.91 8.82
CA PHE A 143 -8.88 15.39 7.53
C PHE A 143 -9.95 16.47 7.72
N VAL A 144 -9.75 17.60 7.04
CA VAL A 144 -10.73 18.68 6.93
C VAL A 144 -11.25 18.68 5.49
N PRO A 145 -12.57 18.52 5.28
CA PRO A 145 -13.16 18.71 3.96
C PRO A 145 -12.79 20.07 3.37
N PRO A 146 -12.51 20.16 2.06
CA PRO A 146 -12.21 21.43 1.44
C PRO A 146 -13.44 22.33 1.40
N GLU A 147 -13.22 23.64 1.45
CA GLU A 147 -14.27 24.63 1.24
C GLU A 147 -14.79 24.60 -0.21
N PRO A 148 -16.05 24.98 -0.46
CA PRO A 148 -16.57 25.10 -1.80
C PRO A 148 -15.86 26.14 -2.65
N VAL A 149 -15.60 25.81 -3.91
CA VAL A 149 -15.03 26.76 -4.90
C VAL A 149 -16.07 27.82 -5.28
N VAL A 150 -17.34 27.44 -5.34
CA VAL A 150 -18.46 28.32 -5.65
C VAL A 150 -19.57 28.07 -4.63
N THR A 151 -20.21 29.14 -4.18
CA THR A 151 -21.39 29.10 -3.31
C THR A 151 -22.56 29.78 -4.01
N ALA A 152 -23.77 29.62 -3.50
CA ALA A 152 -24.92 30.37 -4.01
C ALA A 152 -24.68 31.89 -4.03
N GLY A 153 -23.95 32.43 -3.04
CA GLY A 153 -23.62 33.85 -2.95
C GLY A 153 -22.51 34.31 -3.90
N THR A 154 -21.67 33.40 -4.39
CA THR A 154 -20.57 33.70 -5.32
C THR A 154 -20.83 33.22 -6.74
N LEU A 155 -22.04 32.71 -7.02
CA LEU A 155 -22.43 32.15 -8.30
C LEU A 155 -22.56 33.26 -9.37
N PRO A 156 -21.80 33.22 -10.46
CA PRO A 156 -21.91 34.22 -11.53
C PRO A 156 -23.25 34.12 -12.27
N ALA A 157 -23.75 35.26 -12.76
CA ALA A 157 -24.92 35.29 -13.64
C ALA A 157 -24.74 34.37 -14.87
N GLY A 158 -25.82 33.67 -15.25
CA GLY A 158 -25.82 32.71 -16.35
C GLY A 158 -25.07 31.40 -16.06
N ALA A 159 -24.78 31.11 -14.78
CA ALA A 159 -24.23 29.84 -14.32
C ALA A 159 -25.18 29.18 -13.30
N LEU A 160 -25.03 27.88 -13.11
CA LEU A 160 -25.64 27.10 -12.04
C LEU A 160 -24.53 26.40 -11.24
N LEU A 161 -24.74 26.17 -9.95
CA LEU A 161 -23.88 25.28 -9.17
C LEU A 161 -23.87 23.90 -9.82
N CYS A 162 -22.74 23.20 -9.78
CA CYS A 162 -22.65 21.87 -10.38
C CYS A 162 -23.59 20.89 -9.65
N TYR A 163 -24.54 20.26 -10.36
CA TYR A 163 -25.53 19.36 -9.76
C TYR A 163 -24.92 18.19 -8.95
N GLU A 164 -23.70 17.77 -9.28
CA GLU A 164 -23.04 16.62 -8.65
C GLU A 164 -22.34 16.99 -7.34
N CYS A 165 -21.75 18.18 -7.27
CA CYS A 165 -20.89 18.59 -6.15
C CYS A 165 -21.36 19.85 -5.42
N ASP A 166 -22.47 20.44 -5.86
CA ASP A 166 -23.11 21.61 -5.27
C ASP A 166 -22.14 22.75 -4.94
N GLY A 167 -21.35 23.17 -5.93
CA GLY A 167 -20.37 24.25 -5.74
C GLY A 167 -19.02 23.81 -5.17
N LEU A 168 -18.89 22.59 -4.65
CA LEU A 168 -17.67 22.13 -4.00
C LEU A 168 -16.45 22.18 -4.93
N GLY A 169 -16.61 21.78 -6.20
CA GLY A 169 -15.51 21.63 -7.16
C GLY A 169 -14.65 20.38 -6.92
N TRP A 170 -14.52 19.93 -5.67
CA TRP A 170 -13.89 18.67 -5.31
C TRP A 170 -14.83 17.47 -5.51
N CYS A 171 -14.26 16.27 -5.62
CA CYS A 171 -15.04 15.05 -5.75
C CYS A 171 -15.92 14.85 -4.50
N PRO A 172 -17.25 14.79 -4.62
CA PRO A 172 -18.15 14.72 -3.47
C PRO A 172 -18.01 13.40 -2.68
N GLY A 173 -17.65 12.31 -3.34
CA GLY A 173 -17.51 11.01 -2.67
C GLY A 173 -16.24 10.83 -1.84
N CYS A 174 -15.17 11.57 -2.14
CA CYS A 174 -13.93 11.51 -1.33
C CYS A 174 -13.54 12.86 -0.73
N LEU A 175 -14.32 13.90 -0.98
CA LEU A 175 -14.09 15.26 -0.52
C LEU A 175 -12.65 15.74 -0.84
N GLY A 176 -12.14 15.39 -2.02
CA GLY A 176 -10.79 15.77 -2.43
C GLY A 176 -9.64 14.86 -1.94
N ARG A 177 -9.90 13.82 -1.15
CA ARG A 177 -8.85 12.87 -0.73
C ARG A 177 -8.28 12.03 -1.88
N GLY A 178 -9.14 11.69 -2.85
CA GLY A 178 -8.83 10.76 -3.94
C GLY A 178 -9.01 9.28 -3.56
N PHE A 179 -9.29 9.00 -2.29
CA PHE A 179 -9.60 7.67 -1.76
C PHE A 179 -10.78 7.77 -0.78
N THR A 180 -11.43 6.64 -0.54
CA THR A 180 -12.42 6.44 0.52
C THR A 180 -11.85 5.50 1.58
N LEU A 181 -12.39 5.55 2.79
CA LEU A 181 -12.05 4.59 3.84
C LEU A 181 -13.09 3.48 3.84
N GLU A 182 -12.63 2.23 3.73
CA GLU A 182 -13.43 1.04 3.98
C GLU A 182 -13.35 0.62 5.46
N ASP A 183 -13.99 -0.51 5.78
CA ASP A 183 -13.92 -1.14 7.10
C ASP A 183 -12.47 -1.25 7.58
N GLY A 184 -12.25 -0.93 8.87
CA GLY A 184 -10.91 -0.89 9.45
C GLY A 184 -10.03 0.26 8.93
N ARG A 185 -10.61 1.30 8.32
CA ARG A 185 -9.96 2.53 7.83
C ARG A 185 -8.96 2.31 6.69
N ARG A 186 -9.12 1.24 5.91
CA ARG A 186 -8.24 0.97 4.76
C ARG A 186 -8.55 1.96 3.63
N GLN A 187 -7.52 2.60 3.08
CA GLN A 187 -7.69 3.44 1.90
C GLN A 187 -8.00 2.57 0.68
N ARG A 188 -9.09 2.91 -0.01
CA ARG A 188 -9.41 2.40 -1.34
C ARG A 188 -9.53 3.56 -2.31
N ARG A 189 -9.07 3.35 -3.55
CA ARG A 189 -9.21 4.32 -4.63
C ARG A 189 -10.66 4.79 -4.73
N CYS A 190 -10.90 6.11 -4.77
CA CYS A 190 -12.26 6.63 -4.87
C CYS A 190 -12.87 6.21 -6.22
N ASN A 191 -14.00 5.51 -6.19
CA ASN A 191 -14.67 5.03 -7.40
C ASN A 191 -15.35 6.13 -8.22
N LEU A 192 -15.57 7.33 -7.64
CA LEU A 192 -16.16 8.45 -8.37
C LEU A 192 -15.12 9.22 -9.19
N CYS A 193 -13.99 9.60 -8.57
CA CYS A 193 -12.98 10.43 -9.24
C CYS A 193 -11.74 9.66 -9.67
N PHE A 194 -11.61 8.37 -9.36
CA PHE A 194 -10.43 7.55 -9.69
C PHE A 194 -9.11 8.25 -9.34
N THR A 195 -9.00 8.72 -8.09
CA THR A 195 -7.87 9.51 -7.54
C THR A 195 -7.63 10.88 -8.15
N ARG A 196 -8.48 11.40 -9.05
CA ARG A 196 -8.35 12.76 -9.61
C ARG A 196 -8.65 13.88 -8.60
N ARG A 197 -9.32 13.57 -7.48
CA ARG A 197 -9.67 14.48 -6.37
C ARG A 197 -10.68 15.60 -6.70
N ILE A 198 -10.81 16.00 -7.96
CA ILE A 198 -11.80 16.97 -8.44
C ILE A 198 -13.12 16.29 -8.84
N CYS A 199 -14.20 17.06 -8.86
CA CYS A 199 -15.50 16.61 -9.36
C CYS A 199 -15.36 16.27 -10.85
N PRO A 200 -15.74 15.05 -11.29
CA PRO A 200 -15.62 14.66 -12.70
C PRO A 200 -16.60 15.40 -13.62
N ILE A 201 -17.63 16.04 -13.06
CA ILE A 201 -18.68 16.72 -13.83
C ILE A 201 -18.31 18.17 -14.14
N CYS A 202 -17.87 18.94 -13.15
CA CYS A 202 -17.45 20.34 -13.33
C CYS A 202 -15.92 20.53 -13.44
N GLU A 203 -15.15 19.44 -13.33
CA GLU A 203 -13.69 19.44 -13.44
C GLU A 203 -12.98 20.43 -12.50
N GLY A 204 -13.54 20.63 -11.30
CA GLY A 204 -12.98 21.56 -10.31
C GLY A 204 -13.64 22.94 -10.28
N LEU A 205 -14.47 23.29 -11.27
CA LEU A 205 -15.03 24.64 -11.37
C LEU A 205 -16.14 24.94 -10.36
N GLY A 206 -16.77 23.91 -9.78
CA GLY A 206 -17.93 24.07 -8.88
C GLY A 206 -19.23 24.52 -9.56
N LEU A 207 -19.18 24.89 -10.84
CA LEU A 207 -20.32 25.41 -11.60
C LEU A 207 -20.39 24.86 -13.03
N LYS A 208 -21.51 25.14 -13.70
CA LYS A 208 -21.70 24.96 -15.15
C LYS A 208 -22.31 26.23 -15.75
N ARG A 209 -21.81 26.65 -16.92
CA ARG A 209 -22.34 27.81 -17.66
C ARG A 209 -23.51 27.37 -18.54
N ILE A 210 -24.68 27.96 -18.37
CA ILE A 210 -25.93 27.53 -19.06
C ILE A 210 -25.77 27.54 -20.59
N HIS A 211 -25.07 28.54 -21.14
CA HIS A 211 -24.82 28.67 -22.57
C HIS A 211 -23.86 27.61 -23.14
N ALA A 212 -23.01 27.01 -22.29
CA ALA A 212 -22.05 25.98 -22.67
C ALA A 212 -22.57 24.56 -22.41
N MET A 213 -23.70 24.41 -21.72
CA MET A 213 -24.28 23.10 -21.43
C MET A 213 -24.94 22.49 -22.65
N ASN A 214 -24.65 21.22 -22.90
CA ASN A 214 -25.39 20.43 -23.88
C ASN A 214 -26.78 20.02 -23.34
N THR A 215 -27.63 19.46 -24.21
CA THR A 215 -29.00 19.06 -23.86
C THR A 215 -29.07 18.04 -22.71
N TRP A 216 -28.12 17.11 -22.63
CA TRP A 216 -28.09 16.10 -21.56
C TRP A 216 -27.75 16.74 -20.21
N GLU A 217 -26.75 17.63 -20.17
CA GLU A 217 -26.38 18.35 -18.95
C GLU A 217 -27.54 19.19 -18.43
N ARG A 218 -28.24 19.91 -19.33
CA ARG A 218 -29.41 20.72 -18.96
C ARG A 218 -30.52 19.92 -18.27
N ARG A 219 -30.72 18.64 -18.63
CA ARG A 219 -31.74 17.77 -18.00
C ARG A 219 -31.44 17.46 -16.53
N GLN A 220 -30.19 17.57 -16.11
CA GLN A 220 -29.78 17.37 -14.72
C GLN A 220 -30.18 18.54 -13.81
N TYR A 221 -30.56 19.69 -14.39
CA TYR A 221 -30.96 20.90 -13.67
C TYR A 221 -32.47 21.09 -13.73
N PRO A 222 -33.20 20.92 -12.63
CA PRO A 222 -34.64 21.15 -12.58
C PRO A 222 -35.03 22.58 -13.00
N GLU A 223 -34.21 23.58 -12.69
CA GLU A 223 -34.47 25.00 -12.95
C GLU A 223 -34.47 25.36 -14.45
N LEU A 224 -33.95 24.46 -15.29
CA LEU A 224 -33.88 24.63 -16.74
C LEU A 224 -34.95 23.83 -17.50
N ARG A 225 -35.80 23.08 -16.80
CA ARG A 225 -36.87 22.31 -17.44
C ARG A 225 -37.99 23.28 -17.84
N PRO A 226 -38.50 23.20 -19.09
CA PRO A 226 -39.72 23.91 -19.43
C PRO A 226 -40.88 23.31 -18.61
N ASP A 227 -41.75 24.17 -18.10
CA ASP A 227 -43.02 23.79 -17.47
C ASP A 227 -43.90 22.97 -18.42
#